data_AF-A0A1R2BGL3-F1
#
_entry.id   AF-A0A1R2BGL3-F1
#
_cell.length_a   1.000
_cell.length_b   1.000
_cell.length_c   1.000
_cell.angle_alpha   90.00
_cell.angle_beta   90.00
_cell.angle_gamma   90.00
#
_symmetry.space_group_name_H-M   'P 1'
#
loop_
_entity.id
_entity.type
_entity.pdbx_description
1 polymer ?
#
loop_
_entity_poly.entity_id
_entity_poly.type
_entity_poly.pdbx_seq_one_letter_code
_entity_poly.pdbx_strand_id
1 'polypeptide(L)'
;MAVSEETIRSILKSLETLKFYSSLYELEKESGVKLRSYGKEIDFFYEIVMEGRYDDIETFITPLLNRNQAVYNQVSFSVKKQEFLEKLENSSDPQLDDLVKLLKEIEKVASSTDFNSLCSILSLNKLTDHQEYANWTMISGRRLCFQDCVKHLGEIYPIPKIESNEVIGETGNMRSPKSNPAELGRYFAEKPEEYVEAKDDQKNKKVKFWKTVDKSSDDESRKIFIEALDSEDEEEDEEIEEEQESEEIGEIKQNKLNLMESFQPEKLREMARVEDIKPIRCSSFNVSGDYFVLGTNSNSIKVCSLHNIVDELLYNEHQGREQYIDVVFELRKAHLGSVYCVDWARSEKQIASGSNDRSIKIFYCPDFLQIQESQVETLIYEDGAYLNGEGNLPDIKEKTLWGHENIVRTVCYNPIDDLTLLSGGIGEGHLFQWNTETGQIVQKYSGHNGSIFHISAEGNGSYFASVATDKKLKLWDLRASKAMMTLNGESFAEMNSVCLSNSFTQTRAEAKSKLAEMFLKKEDRKPVQKNNMAAVGHLDGVVSLWDITAGKLMSKYNYHTADCRSLEFSCDRNWLVSCSFDGSLGFVNMNTGKNYKVEFHDDRVVSIKWHPYLPILLSTSADKTARVLSI
;
A
#
# COMPACT_ATOMS: atom_id res chain seq x y z
N MET A 1 -7.99 -28.12 -29.14
CA MET A 1 -7.33 -27.13 -30.03
C MET A 1 -7.54 -25.78 -29.39
N ALA A 2 -6.47 -25.13 -28.96
CA ALA A 2 -6.53 -23.69 -28.68
C ALA A 2 -6.60 -22.94 -30.03
N VAL A 3 -7.38 -21.85 -30.08
CA VAL A 3 -7.38 -20.93 -31.22
C VAL A 3 -6.31 -19.88 -30.95
N SER A 4 -5.44 -19.59 -31.93
CA SER A 4 -4.38 -18.59 -31.73
C SER A 4 -4.97 -17.19 -31.56
N GLU A 5 -4.38 -16.37 -30.70
CA GLU A 5 -4.84 -15.00 -30.46
C GLU A 5 -4.93 -14.17 -31.74
N GLU A 6 -3.98 -14.34 -32.67
CA GLU A 6 -4.00 -13.67 -33.97
C GLU A 6 -5.30 -13.95 -34.74
N THR A 7 -5.81 -15.18 -34.66
CA THR A 7 -7.10 -15.58 -35.25
C THR A 7 -8.25 -14.87 -34.55
N ILE A 8 -8.21 -14.77 -33.21
CA ILE A 8 -9.24 -14.09 -32.41
C ILE A 8 -9.24 -12.57 -32.70
N ARG A 9 -8.08 -11.91 -32.70
CA ARG A 9 -7.91 -10.49 -33.04
C ARG A 9 -8.35 -10.20 -34.49
N SER A 10 -8.15 -11.13 -35.43
CA SER A 10 -8.66 -11.05 -36.81
C SER A 10 -10.20 -11.14 -36.90
N ILE A 11 -10.81 -12.05 -36.14
CA ILE A 11 -12.29 -12.15 -36.01
C ILE A 11 -12.85 -10.86 -35.39
N LEU A 12 -12.24 -10.36 -34.30
CA LEU A 12 -12.65 -9.11 -33.65
C LEU A 12 -12.56 -7.89 -34.59
N LYS A 13 -11.48 -7.75 -35.39
CA LYS A 13 -11.35 -6.70 -36.41
C LYS A 13 -12.45 -6.81 -37.48
N SER A 14 -12.86 -8.03 -37.83
CA SER A 14 -13.97 -8.28 -38.75
C SER A 14 -15.33 -7.91 -38.15
N LEU A 15 -15.58 -8.25 -36.87
CA LEU A 15 -16.80 -7.90 -36.15
C LEU A 15 -16.94 -6.37 -35.94
N GLU A 16 -15.84 -5.66 -35.69
CA GLU A 16 -15.84 -4.19 -35.58
C GLU A 16 -16.19 -3.54 -36.94
N THR A 17 -15.59 -4.05 -38.03
CA THR A 17 -15.86 -3.58 -39.40
C THR A 17 -17.33 -3.78 -39.79
N LEU A 18 -17.93 -4.91 -39.37
CA LEU A 18 -19.35 -5.23 -39.59
C LEU A 18 -20.31 -4.60 -38.56
N LYS A 19 -19.79 -3.85 -37.57
CA LYS A 19 -20.54 -3.22 -36.46
C LYS A 19 -21.32 -4.20 -35.57
N PHE A 20 -20.91 -5.46 -35.50
CA PHE A 20 -21.53 -6.46 -34.62
C PHE A 20 -21.01 -6.35 -33.17
N TYR A 21 -21.26 -5.20 -32.54
CA TYR A 21 -20.68 -4.84 -31.24
C TYR A 21 -21.05 -5.79 -30.10
N SER A 22 -22.23 -6.43 -30.13
CA SER A 22 -22.62 -7.45 -29.15
C SER A 22 -21.73 -8.70 -29.24
N SER A 23 -21.50 -9.21 -30.46
CA SER A 23 -20.63 -10.37 -30.68
C SER A 23 -19.16 -10.05 -30.48
N LEU A 24 -18.75 -8.80 -30.72
CA LEU A 24 -17.40 -8.31 -30.42
C LEU A 24 -17.15 -8.33 -28.91
N TYR A 25 -18.03 -7.72 -28.12
CA TYR A 25 -17.83 -7.59 -26.67
C TYR A 25 -17.82 -8.93 -25.94
N GLU A 26 -18.77 -9.83 -26.24
CA GLU A 26 -18.75 -11.16 -25.61
C GLU A 26 -17.54 -11.99 -26.07
N LEU A 27 -17.04 -11.82 -27.31
CA LEU A 27 -15.80 -12.49 -27.75
C LEU A 27 -14.54 -11.93 -27.06
N GLU A 28 -14.42 -10.61 -26.86
CA GLU A 28 -13.33 -10.03 -26.05
C GLU A 28 -13.35 -10.58 -24.61
N LYS A 29 -14.55 -10.78 -24.06
CA LYS A 29 -14.79 -11.26 -22.69
C LYS A 29 -14.61 -12.77 -22.49
N GLU A 30 -15.05 -13.60 -23.45
CA GLU A 30 -14.86 -15.06 -23.40
C GLU A 30 -13.41 -15.48 -23.71
N SER A 31 -12.70 -14.72 -24.55
CA SER A 31 -11.30 -15.03 -24.90
C SER A 31 -10.26 -14.34 -24.02
N GLY A 32 -10.62 -13.24 -23.33
CA GLY A 32 -9.68 -12.34 -22.66
C GLY A 32 -8.87 -11.45 -23.63
N VAL A 33 -8.99 -11.66 -24.95
CA VAL A 33 -8.19 -10.98 -25.97
C VAL A 33 -8.90 -9.71 -26.43
N LYS A 34 -8.41 -8.55 -25.99
CA LYS A 34 -8.91 -7.24 -26.45
C LYS A 34 -8.44 -6.93 -27.88
N LEU A 35 -9.32 -6.34 -28.69
CA LEU A 35 -9.01 -5.92 -30.07
C LEU A 35 -7.95 -4.79 -30.11
N ARG A 36 -7.93 -3.94 -29.07
CA ARG A 36 -6.98 -2.84 -28.89
C ARG A 36 -6.73 -2.65 -27.39
N SER A 37 -5.53 -2.21 -27.02
CA SER A 37 -5.26 -1.61 -25.71
C SER A 37 -5.03 -0.10 -25.89
N TYR A 38 -5.57 0.68 -24.98
CA TYR A 38 -5.51 2.15 -24.96
C TYR A 38 -4.64 2.70 -23.81
N GLY A 39 -4.02 1.82 -23.01
CA GLY A 39 -3.40 2.15 -21.72
C GLY A 39 -4.31 1.73 -20.55
N LYS A 40 -3.72 1.40 -19.39
CA LYS A 40 -4.42 0.76 -18.25
C LYS A 40 -5.67 1.53 -17.81
N GLU A 41 -5.59 2.86 -17.82
CA GLU A 41 -6.63 3.78 -17.36
C GLU A 41 -7.81 3.82 -18.34
N ILE A 42 -7.54 3.84 -19.65
CA ILE A 42 -8.56 3.88 -20.69
C ILE A 42 -9.15 2.48 -20.95
N ASP A 43 -8.36 1.42 -20.76
CA ASP A 43 -8.83 0.04 -20.81
C ASP A 43 -9.73 -0.31 -19.61
N PHE A 44 -9.49 0.29 -18.44
CA PHE A 44 -10.42 0.24 -17.30
C PHE A 44 -11.69 1.08 -17.56
N PHE A 45 -11.54 2.30 -18.12
CA PHE A 45 -12.68 3.12 -18.55
C PHE A 45 -13.56 2.40 -19.57
N TYR A 46 -12.96 1.61 -20.46
CA TYR A 46 -13.69 0.76 -21.41
C TYR A 46 -14.57 -0.27 -20.70
N GLU A 47 -14.02 -0.99 -19.71
CA GLU A 47 -14.74 -2.01 -18.95
C GLU A 47 -15.95 -1.44 -18.21
N ILE A 48 -15.77 -0.37 -17.43
CA ILE A 48 -16.88 0.23 -16.67
C ILE A 48 -17.98 0.84 -17.58
N VAL A 49 -17.62 1.38 -18.75
CA VAL A 49 -18.58 1.88 -19.74
C VAL A 49 -19.35 0.73 -20.42
N MET A 50 -18.68 -0.38 -20.76
CA MET A 50 -19.34 -1.54 -21.37
C MET A 50 -20.22 -2.31 -20.39
N GLU A 51 -19.83 -2.37 -19.11
CA GLU A 51 -20.67 -2.91 -18.03
C GLU A 51 -21.82 -1.96 -17.63
N GLY A 52 -21.66 -0.64 -17.84
CA GLY A 52 -22.68 0.37 -17.57
C GLY A 52 -22.73 0.82 -16.11
N ARG A 53 -21.58 0.82 -15.41
CA ARG A 53 -21.47 1.22 -14.00
C ARG A 53 -21.35 2.74 -13.88
N TYR A 54 -22.46 3.45 -14.10
CA TYR A 54 -22.49 4.93 -14.18
C TYR A 54 -21.93 5.65 -12.96
N ASP A 55 -22.12 5.14 -11.74
CA ASP A 55 -21.53 5.71 -10.52
C ASP A 55 -19.99 5.64 -10.51
N ASP A 56 -19.43 4.52 -11.00
CA ASP A 56 -17.98 4.34 -11.15
C ASP A 56 -17.42 5.22 -12.28
N ILE A 57 -18.21 5.42 -13.35
CA ILE A 57 -17.86 6.32 -14.46
C ILE A 57 -17.84 7.78 -13.98
N GLU A 58 -18.85 8.24 -13.21
CA GLU A 58 -18.84 9.60 -12.64
C GLU A 58 -17.68 9.79 -11.66
N THR A 59 -17.32 8.75 -10.90
CA THR A 59 -16.13 8.73 -10.04
C THR A 59 -14.84 8.87 -10.86
N PHE A 60 -14.68 8.11 -11.96
CA PHE A 60 -13.51 8.17 -12.84
C PHE A 60 -13.33 9.53 -13.52
N ILE A 61 -14.43 10.19 -13.94
CA ILE A 61 -14.33 11.49 -14.65
C ILE A 61 -14.22 12.68 -13.69
N THR A 62 -14.62 12.56 -12.42
CA THR A 62 -14.60 13.67 -11.45
C THR A 62 -13.22 14.35 -11.31
N PRO A 63 -12.08 13.64 -11.26
CA PRO A 63 -10.74 14.25 -11.30
C PRO A 63 -10.46 15.15 -12.51
N LEU A 64 -11.12 14.92 -13.65
CA LEU A 64 -10.96 15.72 -14.87
C LEU A 64 -11.51 17.14 -14.71
N LEU A 65 -12.48 17.36 -13.80
CA LEU A 65 -13.03 18.67 -13.48
C LEU A 65 -11.93 19.69 -13.14
N ASN A 66 -10.95 19.25 -12.34
CA ASN A 66 -9.83 20.08 -11.89
C ASN A 66 -8.70 20.19 -12.93
N ARG A 67 -8.63 19.26 -13.90
CA ARG A 67 -7.57 19.22 -14.94
C ARG A 67 -7.98 19.97 -16.21
N ASN A 68 -9.18 19.72 -16.73
CA ASN A 68 -9.73 20.39 -17.91
C ASN A 68 -11.28 20.31 -17.89
N GLN A 69 -11.91 21.41 -17.46
CA GLN A 69 -13.38 21.55 -17.39
C GLN A 69 -14.09 21.30 -18.74
N ALA A 70 -13.45 21.62 -19.88
CA ALA A 70 -14.08 21.45 -21.20
C ALA A 70 -14.16 19.96 -21.59
N VAL A 71 -13.08 19.21 -21.37
CA VAL A 71 -13.06 17.75 -21.57
C VAL A 71 -13.98 17.06 -20.56
N TYR A 72 -13.97 17.47 -19.29
CA TYR A 72 -14.95 16.97 -18.30
C TYR A 72 -16.39 17.14 -18.80
N ASN A 73 -16.74 18.33 -19.30
CA ASN A 73 -18.10 18.58 -19.81
C ASN A 73 -18.43 17.66 -21.01
N GLN A 74 -17.52 17.53 -21.98
CA GLN A 74 -17.75 16.71 -23.18
C GLN A 74 -17.91 15.21 -22.86
N VAL A 75 -17.09 14.68 -21.95
CA VAL A 75 -17.17 13.28 -21.49
C VAL A 75 -18.43 13.07 -20.63
N SER A 76 -18.70 13.96 -19.67
CA SER A 76 -19.88 13.89 -18.78
C SER A 76 -21.20 13.95 -19.57
N PHE A 77 -21.29 14.83 -20.57
CA PHE A 77 -22.44 14.90 -21.48
C PHE A 77 -22.67 13.57 -22.21
N SER A 78 -21.61 12.98 -22.78
CA SER A 78 -21.71 11.72 -23.53
C SER A 78 -22.18 10.57 -22.64
N VAL A 79 -21.62 10.46 -21.43
CA VAL A 79 -22.01 9.44 -20.43
C VAL A 79 -23.47 9.62 -19.99
N LYS A 80 -23.87 10.83 -19.57
CA LYS A 80 -25.24 11.07 -19.09
C LYS A 80 -26.28 11.02 -20.24
N LYS A 81 -25.90 11.30 -21.49
CA LYS A 81 -26.70 10.98 -22.69
C LYS A 81 -26.94 9.48 -22.79
N GLN A 82 -25.92 8.63 -22.68
CA GLN A 82 -26.09 7.18 -22.79
C GLN A 82 -26.91 6.62 -21.62
N GLU A 83 -26.69 7.09 -20.39
CA GLU A 83 -27.49 6.72 -19.21
C GLU A 83 -28.98 7.06 -19.38
N PHE A 84 -29.30 8.25 -19.93
CA PHE A 84 -30.67 8.65 -20.24
C PHE A 84 -31.35 7.68 -21.21
N LEU A 85 -30.66 7.32 -22.29
CA LEU A 85 -31.18 6.40 -23.32
C LEU A 85 -31.40 4.99 -22.77
N GLU A 86 -30.50 4.49 -21.92
CA GLU A 86 -30.66 3.18 -21.28
C GLU A 86 -31.76 3.16 -20.22
N LYS A 87 -31.94 4.23 -19.43
CA LYS A 87 -33.06 4.34 -18.49
C LYS A 87 -34.41 4.43 -19.21
N LEU A 88 -34.45 5.07 -20.38
CA LEU A 88 -35.65 5.17 -21.22
C LEU A 88 -36.07 3.83 -21.83
N GLU A 89 -35.15 3.06 -22.41
CA GLU A 89 -35.49 1.80 -23.11
C GLU A 89 -35.65 0.60 -22.14
N ASN A 90 -34.97 0.56 -21.00
CA ASN A 90 -35.07 -0.58 -20.05
C ASN A 90 -36.33 -0.57 -19.17
N SER A 91 -37.09 0.52 -19.12
CA SER A 91 -38.20 0.66 -18.16
C SER A 91 -39.57 0.54 -18.83
N SER A 92 -40.32 -0.50 -18.43
CA SER A 92 -41.70 -0.75 -18.91
C SER A 92 -42.71 0.33 -18.47
N ASP A 93 -42.36 1.06 -17.41
CA ASP A 93 -43.04 2.26 -16.90
C ASP A 93 -41.92 3.17 -16.35
N PRO A 94 -41.41 4.13 -17.14
CA PRO A 94 -40.27 4.94 -16.73
C PRO A 94 -40.61 5.84 -15.54
N GLN A 95 -39.78 5.81 -14.49
CA GLN A 95 -39.90 6.76 -13.39
C GLN A 95 -39.53 8.16 -13.89
N LEU A 96 -40.55 8.91 -14.32
CA LEU A 96 -40.41 10.18 -15.02
C LEU A 96 -39.63 11.22 -14.20
N ASP A 97 -39.76 11.19 -12.87
CA ASP A 97 -39.00 12.06 -11.96
C ASP A 97 -37.47 11.83 -12.05
N ASP A 98 -37.02 10.59 -12.22
CA ASP A 98 -35.60 10.25 -12.38
C ASP A 98 -35.07 10.63 -13.77
N LEU A 99 -35.86 10.44 -14.84
CA LEU A 99 -35.51 10.94 -16.18
C LEU A 99 -35.44 12.47 -16.22
N VAL A 100 -36.38 13.15 -15.57
CA VAL A 100 -36.40 14.61 -15.44
C VAL A 100 -35.27 15.13 -14.54
N LYS A 101 -34.86 14.37 -13.51
CA LYS A 101 -33.66 14.66 -12.72
C LYS A 101 -32.42 14.57 -13.60
N LEU A 102 -32.26 13.49 -14.38
CA LEU A 102 -31.10 13.30 -15.25
C LEU A 102 -31.01 14.38 -16.34
N LEU A 103 -32.15 14.75 -16.95
CA LEU A 103 -32.22 15.85 -17.91
C LEU A 103 -31.75 17.18 -17.30
N LYS A 104 -32.11 17.50 -16.05
CA LYS A 104 -31.61 18.70 -15.33
C LYS A 104 -30.12 18.65 -14.98
N GLU A 105 -29.49 17.48 -15.04
CA GLU A 105 -28.04 17.35 -14.93
C GLU A 105 -27.36 17.51 -16.29
N ILE A 106 -27.94 16.92 -17.34
CA ILE A 106 -27.52 17.10 -18.74
C ILE A 106 -27.62 18.57 -19.17
N GLU A 107 -28.67 19.31 -18.78
CA GLU A 107 -28.89 20.73 -19.08
C GLU A 107 -27.71 21.63 -18.66
N LYS A 108 -26.97 21.26 -17.62
CA LYS A 108 -25.80 22.02 -17.11
C LYS A 108 -24.57 21.90 -18.01
N VAL A 109 -24.56 20.94 -18.94
CA VAL A 109 -23.37 20.45 -19.65
C VAL A 109 -23.57 20.40 -21.17
N ALA A 110 -24.80 20.13 -21.62
CA ALA A 110 -25.18 20.00 -23.03
C ALA A 110 -25.27 21.34 -23.77
N SER A 111 -25.20 21.30 -25.10
CA SER A 111 -25.64 22.43 -25.90
C SER A 111 -27.18 22.54 -25.92
N SER A 112 -27.71 23.73 -26.18
CA SER A 112 -29.16 23.94 -26.29
C SER A 112 -29.79 23.15 -27.44
N THR A 113 -29.04 22.78 -28.48
CA THR A 113 -29.53 21.92 -29.57
C THR A 113 -29.62 20.46 -29.16
N ASP A 114 -28.62 19.96 -28.42
CA ASP A 114 -28.60 18.55 -27.98
C ASP A 114 -29.63 18.30 -26.89
N PHE A 115 -29.76 19.24 -25.93
CA PHE A 115 -30.76 19.15 -24.87
C PHE A 115 -32.20 19.17 -25.40
N ASN A 116 -32.51 20.03 -26.38
CA ASN A 116 -33.82 20.02 -27.04
C ASN A 116 -34.07 18.72 -27.81
N SER A 117 -33.02 18.12 -28.39
CA SER A 117 -33.12 16.84 -29.09
C SER A 117 -33.46 15.70 -28.11
N LEU A 118 -32.77 15.63 -26.96
CA LEU A 118 -33.06 14.67 -25.89
C LEU A 118 -34.47 14.85 -25.29
N CYS A 119 -34.92 16.09 -25.10
CA CYS A 119 -36.30 16.39 -24.69
C CYS A 119 -37.34 15.91 -25.72
N SER A 120 -37.02 15.91 -27.02
CA SER A 120 -37.92 15.38 -28.05
C SER A 120 -38.00 13.85 -28.04
N ILE A 121 -36.90 13.16 -27.72
CA ILE A 121 -36.84 11.69 -27.62
C ILE A 121 -37.74 11.17 -26.48
N LEU A 122 -37.91 11.95 -25.40
CA LEU A 122 -38.85 11.63 -24.30
C LEU A 122 -40.33 11.58 -24.74
N SER A 123 -40.67 12.05 -25.95
CA SER A 123 -42.03 11.97 -26.52
C SER A 123 -42.28 10.76 -27.44
N LEU A 124 -41.28 9.88 -27.61
CA LEU A 124 -41.36 8.69 -28.46
C LEU A 124 -41.85 7.46 -27.68
N ASN A 125 -42.55 6.55 -28.36
CA ASN A 125 -43.00 5.29 -27.74
C ASN A 125 -41.91 4.20 -27.71
N LYS A 126 -40.88 4.33 -28.56
CA LYS A 126 -39.67 3.51 -28.57
C LYS A 126 -38.49 4.35 -29.03
N LEU A 127 -37.29 4.06 -28.52
CA LEU A 127 -36.09 4.77 -28.98
C LEU A 127 -35.81 4.52 -30.48
N THR A 128 -36.14 3.32 -30.98
CA THR A 128 -36.00 2.94 -32.40
C THR A 128 -36.86 3.73 -33.38
N ASP A 129 -37.87 4.46 -32.90
CA ASP A 129 -38.71 5.30 -33.77
C ASP A 129 -37.97 6.57 -34.24
N HIS A 130 -36.84 6.92 -33.59
CA HIS A 130 -35.96 8.01 -33.98
C HIS A 130 -34.94 7.58 -35.04
N GLN A 131 -34.73 8.42 -36.05
CA GLN A 131 -33.87 8.09 -37.20
C GLN A 131 -32.39 7.84 -36.82
N GLU A 132 -31.89 8.49 -35.75
CA GLU A 132 -30.52 8.29 -35.22
C GLU A 132 -30.36 6.92 -34.54
N TYR A 133 -31.43 6.38 -33.93
CA TYR A 133 -31.40 5.21 -33.05
C TYR A 133 -32.12 3.97 -33.63
N ALA A 134 -32.51 4.00 -34.91
CA ALA A 134 -33.24 2.91 -35.57
C ALA A 134 -32.52 1.53 -35.57
N ASN A 135 -31.19 1.51 -35.38
CA ASN A 135 -30.37 0.31 -35.20
C ASN A 135 -29.63 0.28 -33.83
N TRP A 136 -30.11 1.04 -32.85
CA TRP A 136 -29.47 1.14 -31.53
C TRP A 136 -29.75 -0.09 -30.66
N THR A 137 -28.77 -0.44 -29.85
CA THR A 137 -28.83 -1.44 -28.78
C THR A 137 -27.97 -0.91 -27.62
N MET A 138 -28.20 -1.35 -26.39
CA MET A 138 -27.40 -0.89 -25.24
C MET A 138 -25.89 -1.03 -25.49
N ILE A 139 -25.43 -2.19 -25.98
CA ILE A 139 -24.01 -2.46 -26.25
C ILE A 139 -23.45 -1.55 -27.37
N SER A 140 -24.23 -1.27 -28.42
CA SER A 140 -23.79 -0.35 -29.47
C SER A 140 -23.78 1.11 -29.00
N GLY A 141 -24.73 1.51 -28.15
CA GLY A 141 -24.72 2.81 -27.48
C GLY A 141 -23.50 3.00 -26.57
N ARG A 142 -23.20 2.03 -25.70
CA ARG A 142 -22.00 2.03 -24.82
C ARG A 142 -20.70 2.12 -25.62
N ARG A 143 -20.56 1.31 -26.69
CA ARG A 143 -19.37 1.36 -27.57
C ARG A 143 -19.22 2.70 -28.30
N LEU A 144 -20.32 3.32 -28.74
CA LEU A 144 -20.30 4.65 -29.37
C LEU A 144 -19.97 5.75 -28.33
N CYS A 145 -20.59 5.71 -27.15
CA CYS A 145 -20.28 6.60 -26.04
C CYS A 145 -18.78 6.54 -25.67
N PHE A 146 -18.21 5.33 -25.55
CA PHE A 146 -16.78 5.16 -25.32
C PHE A 146 -15.94 5.77 -26.45
N GLN A 147 -16.31 5.53 -27.73
CA GLN A 147 -15.60 6.10 -28.88
C GLN A 147 -15.67 7.63 -28.94
N ASP A 148 -16.74 8.25 -28.45
CA ASP A 148 -16.84 9.71 -28.33
C ASP A 148 -16.02 10.23 -27.14
N CYS A 149 -16.14 9.63 -25.95
CA CYS A 149 -15.33 9.98 -24.78
C CYS A 149 -13.83 9.88 -25.06
N VAL A 150 -13.36 8.83 -25.74
CA VAL A 150 -11.94 8.60 -26.06
C VAL A 150 -11.33 9.71 -26.93
N LYS A 151 -12.11 10.37 -27.80
CA LYS A 151 -11.63 11.51 -28.60
C LYS A 151 -11.20 12.68 -27.72
N HIS A 152 -11.89 12.90 -26.61
CA HIS A 152 -11.64 13.98 -25.67
C HIS A 152 -10.64 13.57 -24.58
N LEU A 153 -10.70 12.33 -24.09
CA LEU A 153 -9.73 11.78 -23.14
C LEU A 153 -8.31 11.71 -23.74
N GLY A 154 -8.17 11.54 -25.06
CA GLY A 154 -6.89 11.59 -25.77
C GLY A 154 -6.18 12.96 -25.78
N GLU A 155 -6.80 14.02 -25.25
CA GLU A 155 -6.14 15.31 -24.97
C GLU A 155 -5.40 15.29 -23.61
N ILE A 156 -5.73 14.35 -22.72
CA ILE A 156 -5.24 14.26 -21.33
C ILE A 156 -4.39 13.01 -21.11
N TYR A 157 -4.79 11.88 -21.70
CA TYR A 157 -4.11 10.59 -21.58
C TYR A 157 -3.29 10.30 -22.85
N PRO A 158 -2.06 9.74 -22.74
CA PRO A 158 -1.18 9.47 -23.88
C PRO A 158 -1.63 8.21 -24.64
N ILE A 159 -2.79 8.29 -25.32
CA ILE A 159 -3.36 7.16 -26.07
C ILE A 159 -2.48 6.83 -27.29
N PRO A 160 -2.06 5.55 -27.48
CA PRO A 160 -1.28 5.14 -28.64
C PRO A 160 -1.97 5.47 -29.97
N LYS A 161 -1.27 6.19 -30.86
CA LYS A 161 -1.74 6.48 -32.22
C LYS A 161 -1.53 5.25 -33.11
N ILE A 162 -2.50 4.34 -33.09
CA ILE A 162 -2.51 3.14 -33.94
C ILE A 162 -2.73 3.55 -35.41
N GLU A 163 -1.68 3.50 -36.23
CA GLU A 163 -1.85 3.44 -37.68
C GLU A 163 -2.48 2.09 -38.08
N SER A 164 -3.39 2.10 -39.06
CA SER A 164 -4.49 1.13 -39.15
C SER A 164 -4.13 -0.32 -39.54
N ASN A 165 -2.83 -0.63 -39.69
CA ASN A 165 -2.34 -1.89 -40.27
C ASN A 165 -1.15 -2.56 -39.57
N GLU A 166 -0.58 -2.03 -38.48
CA GLU A 166 0.49 -2.74 -37.74
C GLU A 166 -0.06 -3.54 -36.54
N VAL A 167 0.42 -4.78 -36.40
CA VAL A 167 0.16 -5.65 -35.24
C VAL A 167 1.30 -5.43 -34.25
N ILE A 168 1.00 -4.79 -33.12
CA ILE A 168 1.97 -4.56 -32.04
C ILE A 168 1.85 -5.72 -31.05
N GLY A 169 2.91 -6.53 -30.95
CA GLY A 169 3.05 -7.56 -29.91
C GLY A 169 3.34 -6.96 -28.54
N GLU A 170 3.19 -7.76 -27.48
CA GLU A 170 3.12 -7.30 -26.09
C GLU A 170 4.49 -6.96 -25.45
N THR A 171 5.28 -6.09 -26.10
CA THR A 171 6.48 -5.44 -25.52
C THR A 171 6.54 -3.97 -25.90
N GLY A 172 5.73 -3.15 -25.22
CA GLY A 172 5.63 -1.68 -25.40
C GLY A 172 6.89 -0.91 -24.98
N ASN A 173 8.00 -1.11 -25.69
CA ASN A 173 9.28 -0.44 -25.44
C ASN A 173 9.18 1.08 -25.68
N MET A 174 9.18 1.87 -24.61
CA MET A 174 9.36 3.32 -24.68
C MET A 174 10.78 3.67 -25.14
N ARG A 175 10.98 3.79 -26.47
CA ARG A 175 12.12 4.51 -27.05
C ARG A 175 11.75 5.97 -27.28
N SER A 176 12.50 6.86 -26.63
CA SER A 176 12.38 8.31 -26.82
C SER A 176 12.64 8.74 -28.26
N PRO A 177 12.02 9.83 -28.76
CA PRO A 177 12.24 10.31 -30.12
C PRO A 177 13.70 10.73 -30.33
N LYS A 178 14.34 10.22 -31.39
CA LYS A 178 15.66 10.69 -31.82
C LYS A 178 15.53 12.08 -32.44
N SER A 179 15.99 13.11 -31.74
CA SER A 179 16.13 14.45 -32.30
C SER A 179 17.26 14.47 -33.34
N ASN A 180 16.97 15.02 -34.52
CA ASN A 180 17.92 15.09 -35.64
C ASN A 180 18.80 16.36 -35.47
N PRO A 181 20.14 16.28 -35.42
CA PRO A 181 20.99 17.43 -35.17
C PRO A 181 21.28 18.24 -36.44
N ALA A 182 20.40 19.19 -36.77
CA ALA A 182 20.62 20.22 -37.79
C ALA A 182 20.06 21.58 -37.32
N GLU A 183 20.66 22.67 -37.84
CA GLU A 183 20.22 24.07 -37.64
C GLU A 183 20.17 24.62 -36.20
N LEU A 184 21.32 24.69 -35.52
CA LEU A 184 21.46 25.54 -34.32
C LEU A 184 21.87 26.99 -34.71
N GLY A 185 20.91 27.92 -34.68
CA GLY A 185 21.06 29.28 -35.19
C GLY A 185 21.22 30.39 -34.14
N ARG A 186 22.48 30.72 -33.78
CA ARG A 186 22.98 32.05 -33.36
C ARG A 186 22.36 32.80 -32.14
N TYR A 187 23.24 33.08 -31.16
CA TYR A 187 23.28 34.29 -30.28
C TYR A 187 22.14 34.49 -29.26
N PHE A 188 22.34 35.08 -28.08
CA PHE A 188 23.55 35.49 -27.31
C PHE A 188 23.21 35.39 -25.81
N ALA A 189 24.21 35.28 -24.93
CA ALA A 189 24.03 35.48 -23.48
C ALA A 189 25.28 36.16 -22.90
N GLU A 190 25.09 37.14 -22.01
CA GLU A 190 26.15 37.96 -21.43
C GLU A 190 26.62 37.43 -20.06
N LYS A 191 27.75 37.95 -19.57
CA LYS A 191 28.40 37.51 -18.32
C LYS A 191 27.95 38.33 -17.10
N PRO A 192 27.95 37.74 -15.88
CA PRO A 192 28.16 38.48 -14.64
C PRO A 192 29.63 38.89 -14.45
N GLU A 193 29.87 39.92 -13.63
CA GLU A 193 31.20 40.48 -13.34
C GLU A 193 31.81 39.93 -12.02
N GLU A 194 33.13 40.07 -11.86
CA GLU A 194 33.87 39.71 -10.63
C GLU A 194 33.90 40.86 -9.62
N TYR A 195 34.06 40.58 -8.31
CA TYR A 195 34.74 41.53 -7.42
C TYR A 195 35.59 40.88 -6.30
N VAL A 196 36.80 41.43 -6.20
CA VAL A 196 37.99 41.16 -5.33
C VAL A 196 37.71 41.58 -3.86
N GLU A 197 38.44 41.23 -2.78
CA GLU A 197 39.80 40.65 -2.51
C GLU A 197 39.67 39.31 -1.69
N ALA A 198 40.60 38.70 -0.91
CA ALA A 198 41.85 39.10 -0.26
C ALA A 198 42.88 37.95 -0.07
N LYS A 199 43.96 38.21 0.70
CA LYS A 199 45.12 37.34 0.93
C LYS A 199 45.39 37.12 2.42
N ASP A 200 45.91 35.95 2.79
CA ASP A 200 47.21 35.83 3.47
C ASP A 200 47.81 34.41 3.32
N ASP A 201 48.99 34.15 3.89
CA ASP A 201 50.05 33.40 3.19
C ASP A 201 50.52 32.05 3.79
N GLN A 202 51.18 31.25 2.92
CA GLN A 202 52.20 30.20 3.17
C GLN A 202 51.86 28.74 3.59
N LYS A 203 52.25 27.82 2.66
CA LYS A 203 52.80 26.44 2.87
C LYS A 203 51.79 25.36 3.33
N ASN A 204 51.84 24.10 2.86
CA ASN A 204 52.88 23.35 2.13
C ASN A 204 52.28 22.16 1.33
N LYS A 205 53.06 21.55 0.42
CA LYS A 205 52.98 20.17 -0.16
C LYS A 205 51.81 19.29 0.36
N LYS A 206 50.89 18.74 -0.45
CA LYS A 206 50.99 17.93 -1.70
C LYS A 206 49.59 17.95 -2.39
N VAL A 207 49.36 17.64 -3.67
CA VAL A 207 50.21 17.36 -4.87
C VAL A 207 49.39 17.80 -6.11
N LYS A 208 49.53 17.16 -7.29
CA LYS A 208 48.62 17.31 -8.46
C LYS A 208 48.45 15.99 -9.20
N PHE A 209 47.26 15.74 -9.75
CA PHE A 209 47.06 14.92 -10.95
C PHE A 209 46.55 15.84 -12.07
N TRP A 210 46.97 15.61 -13.32
CA TRP A 210 46.51 16.35 -14.50
C TRP A 210 46.18 15.39 -15.64
N LYS A 211 45.40 15.91 -16.60
CA LYS A 211 44.80 15.19 -17.72
C LYS A 211 45.83 14.63 -18.72
N THR A 212 45.44 13.49 -19.30
CA THR A 212 45.37 13.20 -20.75
C THR A 212 46.20 14.05 -21.72
N VAL A 213 46.99 13.37 -22.57
CA VAL A 213 47.45 13.83 -23.89
C VAL A 213 47.31 12.67 -24.89
N ASP A 214 47.13 12.99 -26.18
CA ASP A 214 46.72 12.09 -27.27
C ASP A 214 47.80 11.19 -27.90
N LYS A 215 47.29 10.20 -28.65
CA LYS A 215 47.80 9.51 -29.87
C LYS A 215 49.13 10.00 -30.49
N SER A 216 49.95 9.04 -30.96
CA SER A 216 50.09 8.71 -32.41
C SER A 216 51.05 7.51 -32.66
N SER A 217 50.99 6.93 -33.88
CA SER A 217 52.11 6.41 -34.74
C SER A 217 53.31 5.66 -34.11
N ASP A 218 53.81 4.51 -34.60
CA ASP A 218 53.61 3.74 -35.84
C ASP A 218 53.86 2.23 -35.54
N ASP A 219 53.10 1.27 -36.10
CA ASP A 219 53.35 0.51 -37.35
C ASP A 219 54.68 -0.27 -37.43
N GLU A 220 54.63 -1.61 -37.30
CA GLU A 220 55.48 -2.49 -38.11
C GLU A 220 54.91 -3.90 -38.35
N SER A 221 54.33 -4.09 -39.54
CA SER A 221 54.57 -5.22 -40.47
C SER A 221 54.62 -6.70 -40.00
N ARG A 222 53.62 -7.46 -40.51
CA ARG A 222 53.74 -8.68 -41.35
C ARG A 222 53.95 -10.10 -40.74
N LYS A 223 52.96 -10.94 -41.11
CA LYS A 223 53.08 -12.34 -41.62
C LYS A 223 53.32 -13.47 -40.58
N ILE A 224 52.85 -14.72 -40.79
CA ILE A 224 52.27 -15.39 -41.98
C ILE A 224 51.14 -16.38 -41.59
N PHE A 225 50.38 -16.88 -42.57
CA PHE A 225 49.34 -17.93 -42.43
C PHE A 225 49.88 -19.27 -41.89
N ILE A 226 49.00 -20.07 -41.28
CA ILE A 226 48.68 -21.46 -41.71
C ILE A 226 47.29 -21.86 -41.18
N GLU A 227 46.73 -22.93 -41.72
CA GLU A 227 45.31 -23.30 -41.71
C GLU A 227 45.13 -24.79 -41.33
N ALA A 228 44.00 -25.13 -40.71
CA ALA A 228 43.37 -26.46 -40.60
C ALA A 228 43.95 -27.60 -39.70
N LEU A 229 43.01 -28.17 -38.92
CA LEU A 229 42.69 -29.61 -38.72
C LEU A 229 43.45 -30.53 -37.73
N ASP A 230 42.70 -31.59 -37.37
CA ASP A 230 43.01 -32.88 -36.70
C ASP A 230 43.48 -32.80 -35.21
N SER A 231 42.65 -33.20 -34.21
CA SER A 231 42.28 -34.56 -33.70
C SER A 231 43.15 -34.96 -32.47
N GLU A 232 42.83 -35.89 -31.55
CA GLU A 232 41.77 -36.92 -31.42
C GLU A 232 41.15 -36.92 -29.99
N ASP A 233 39.89 -37.34 -29.91
CA ASP A 233 39.21 -38.24 -28.96
C ASP A 233 39.58 -38.33 -27.45
N GLU A 234 38.54 -38.33 -26.61
CA GLU A 234 38.33 -39.30 -25.52
C GLU A 234 36.80 -39.43 -25.25
N GLU A 235 36.23 -40.62 -25.45
CA GLU A 235 34.81 -40.94 -25.21
C GLU A 235 34.63 -41.62 -23.83
N GLU A 236 33.60 -41.26 -23.06
CA GLU A 236 33.11 -42.11 -21.96
C GLU A 236 31.60 -41.90 -21.71
N ASP A 237 30.81 -42.87 -22.23
CA ASP A 237 29.45 -43.34 -21.89
C ASP A 237 28.27 -42.37 -21.59
N GLU A 238 27.21 -42.52 -22.40
CA GLU A 238 25.84 -42.07 -22.10
C GLU A 238 25.13 -43.10 -21.18
N GLU A 239 24.76 -42.71 -19.95
CA GLU A 239 23.64 -43.34 -19.23
C GLU A 239 22.47 -42.36 -19.12
N ILE A 240 21.27 -42.84 -19.47
CA ILE A 240 20.03 -42.04 -19.54
C ILE A 240 19.25 -42.21 -18.23
N GLU A 241 19.19 -41.17 -17.41
CA GLU A 241 18.09 -40.96 -16.46
C GLU A 241 17.21 -39.80 -16.94
N GLU A 242 15.89 -39.95 -16.83
CA GLU A 242 14.91 -39.08 -17.48
C GLU A 242 14.68 -37.77 -16.69
N GLU A 243 15.02 -36.61 -17.28
CA GLU A 243 14.70 -35.28 -16.72
C GLU A 243 13.18 -35.00 -16.74
N GLN A 244 12.45 -35.49 -15.74
CA GLN A 244 11.03 -35.14 -15.51
C GLN A 244 10.86 -33.74 -14.87
N GLU A 245 11.55 -32.72 -15.37
CA GLU A 245 11.44 -31.31 -14.93
C GLU A 245 11.12 -30.34 -16.09
N SER A 246 10.10 -30.63 -16.91
CA SER A 246 9.67 -29.69 -17.98
C SER A 246 8.18 -29.65 -18.34
N GLU A 247 7.26 -30.22 -17.54
CA GLU A 247 5.82 -30.23 -17.88
C GLU A 247 4.83 -29.93 -16.73
N GLU A 248 5.21 -29.09 -15.74
CA GLU A 248 4.27 -28.55 -14.73
C GLU A 248 4.17 -27.00 -14.68
N ILE A 249 4.75 -26.29 -15.67
CA ILE A 249 4.52 -24.83 -15.86
C ILE A 249 3.19 -24.60 -16.62
N GLY A 250 2.11 -25.14 -16.07
CA GLY A 250 0.76 -25.10 -16.64
C GLY A 250 -0.27 -24.60 -15.63
N GLU A 251 -0.90 -23.45 -15.92
CA GLU A 251 -2.01 -22.87 -15.16
C GLU A 251 -1.81 -22.80 -13.62
N ILE A 252 -0.98 -21.86 -13.14
CA ILE A 252 -1.15 -21.35 -11.76
C ILE A 252 -2.50 -20.62 -11.71
N LYS A 253 -3.53 -21.37 -11.32
CA LYS A 253 -4.92 -20.89 -11.21
C LYS A 253 -4.97 -19.73 -10.23
N GLN A 254 -5.51 -18.60 -10.67
CA GLN A 254 -5.84 -17.44 -9.83
C GLN A 254 -6.92 -17.82 -8.79
N ASN A 255 -6.53 -18.53 -7.72
CA ASN A 255 -7.41 -18.97 -6.65
C ASN A 255 -6.61 -19.34 -5.38
N LYS A 256 -6.70 -18.49 -4.34
CA LYS A 256 -6.74 -18.91 -2.93
C LYS A 256 -5.52 -19.70 -2.39
N LEU A 257 -4.34 -19.07 -2.31
CA LEU A 257 -3.42 -19.40 -1.20
C LEU A 257 -3.83 -18.59 0.04
N ASN A 258 -4.03 -19.26 1.17
CA ASN A 258 -3.95 -18.61 2.48
C ASN A 258 -2.47 -18.59 2.89
N LEU A 259 -1.75 -17.55 2.47
CA LEU A 259 -0.28 -17.45 2.62
C LEU A 259 0.21 -17.60 4.08
N MET A 260 -0.66 -17.37 5.07
CA MET A 260 -0.38 -17.61 6.48
C MET A 260 -0.33 -19.09 6.87
N GLU A 261 -1.10 -19.97 6.23
CA GLU A 261 -1.07 -21.42 6.50
C GLU A 261 0.26 -22.05 6.07
N SER A 262 0.91 -21.47 5.06
CA SER A 262 2.27 -21.83 4.62
C SER A 262 3.40 -21.20 5.45
N PHE A 263 3.10 -20.36 6.45
CA PHE A 263 4.15 -19.65 7.21
C PHE A 263 5.04 -20.58 8.03
N GLN A 264 6.36 -20.48 7.79
CA GLN A 264 7.39 -21.27 8.46
C GLN A 264 8.54 -20.33 8.90
N PRO A 265 8.75 -20.10 10.22
CA PRO A 265 9.81 -19.23 10.72
C PRO A 265 11.23 -19.61 10.25
N GLU A 266 11.43 -20.89 9.93
CA GLU A 266 12.70 -21.45 9.41
C GLU A 266 13.07 -20.91 8.01
N LYS A 267 12.11 -20.39 7.25
CA LYS A 267 12.31 -19.81 5.90
C LYS A 267 12.43 -18.29 5.88
N LEU A 268 12.15 -17.63 7.01
CA LEU A 268 12.04 -16.18 7.11
C LEU A 268 13.36 -15.47 6.73
N ARG A 269 13.28 -14.49 5.83
CA ARG A 269 14.41 -13.72 5.26
C ARG A 269 14.17 -12.22 5.39
N GLU A 270 15.25 -11.44 5.43
CA GLU A 270 15.20 -9.98 5.24
C GLU A 270 14.87 -9.70 3.77
N MET A 271 13.78 -8.99 3.52
CA MET A 271 13.31 -8.58 2.19
C MET A 271 13.88 -7.21 1.83
N ALA A 272 13.70 -6.24 2.74
CA ALA A 272 14.25 -4.90 2.63
C ALA A 272 14.35 -4.26 4.02
N ARG A 273 15.07 -3.14 4.14
CA ARG A 273 15.18 -2.36 5.39
C ARG A 273 15.19 -0.86 5.18
N VAL A 274 14.81 -0.14 6.23
CA VAL A 274 14.90 1.31 6.38
C VAL A 274 15.91 1.64 7.47
N GLU A 275 16.80 2.60 7.22
CA GLU A 275 17.84 3.02 8.17
C GLU A 275 17.59 4.46 8.67
N ASP A 276 18.05 4.76 9.89
CA ASP A 276 18.06 6.11 10.48
C ASP A 276 19.41 6.42 11.13
N ILE A 277 19.69 7.71 11.36
CA ILE A 277 20.86 8.19 12.09
C ILE A 277 20.88 7.65 13.54
N LYS A 278 19.71 7.39 14.12
CA LYS A 278 19.49 6.95 15.51
C LYS A 278 18.46 5.80 15.59
N PRO A 279 18.42 5.03 16.70
CA PRO A 279 17.51 3.91 16.91
C PRO A 279 16.04 4.12 16.48
N ILE A 280 15.45 3.12 15.82
CA ILE A 280 14.03 3.12 15.45
C ILE A 280 13.24 2.37 16.53
N ARG A 281 12.27 3.05 17.16
CA ARG A 281 11.73 2.65 18.47
C ARG A 281 10.36 1.98 18.41
N CYS A 282 9.59 2.25 17.38
CA CYS A 282 8.20 1.80 17.28
C CYS A 282 7.73 1.79 15.83
N SER A 283 6.82 0.86 15.52
CA SER A 283 6.17 0.72 14.23
C SER A 283 4.66 0.44 14.35
N SER A 284 3.89 0.81 13.33
CA SER A 284 2.50 0.34 13.13
C SER A 284 2.14 0.36 11.65
N PHE A 285 1.39 -0.65 11.18
CA PHE A 285 0.82 -0.70 9.83
C PHE A 285 -0.51 0.07 9.77
N ASN A 286 -0.81 0.70 8.64
CA ASN A 286 -2.14 1.22 8.32
C ASN A 286 -3.16 0.06 8.18
N VAL A 287 -4.45 0.37 7.99
CA VAL A 287 -5.51 -0.66 8.04
C VAL A 287 -5.56 -1.52 6.76
N SER A 288 -5.17 -0.99 5.61
CA SER A 288 -5.02 -1.74 4.34
C SER A 288 -3.75 -2.60 4.27
N GLY A 289 -2.69 -2.24 5.02
CA GLY A 289 -1.38 -2.89 5.02
C GLY A 289 -0.34 -2.24 4.09
N ASP A 290 -0.79 -1.45 3.11
CA ASP A 290 0.03 -0.85 2.04
C ASP A 290 1.10 0.13 2.55
N TYR A 291 0.91 0.69 3.76
CA TYR A 291 1.84 1.62 4.39
C TYR A 291 2.13 1.26 5.86
N PHE A 292 3.33 1.62 6.32
CA PHE A 292 3.67 1.58 7.75
C PHE A 292 4.33 2.87 8.22
N VAL A 293 4.18 3.18 9.50
CA VAL A 293 4.81 4.32 10.16
C VAL A 293 5.90 3.85 11.11
N LEU A 294 7.02 4.58 11.13
CA LEU A 294 8.15 4.38 12.04
C LEU A 294 8.34 5.64 12.91
N GLY A 295 8.44 5.44 14.23
CA GLY A 295 8.81 6.49 15.18
C GLY A 295 10.26 6.34 15.66
N THR A 296 11.04 7.41 15.56
CA THR A 296 12.51 7.36 15.69
C THR A 296 13.06 8.08 16.92
N ASN A 297 14.29 7.72 17.31
CA ASN A 297 15.07 8.39 18.35
C ASN A 297 15.80 9.65 17.80
N SER A 298 15.66 9.96 16.51
CA SER A 298 16.02 11.23 15.85
C SER A 298 14.91 12.28 15.91
N ASN A 299 13.82 11.98 16.62
CA ASN A 299 12.64 12.82 16.79
C ASN A 299 11.83 12.99 15.48
N SER A 300 11.98 12.07 14.54
CA SER A 300 11.24 12.05 13.29
C SER A 300 10.16 10.97 13.28
N ILE A 301 9.23 11.13 12.35
CA ILE A 301 8.24 10.12 11.97
C ILE A 301 8.41 9.91 10.47
N LYS A 302 8.64 8.67 10.06
CA LYS A 302 8.75 8.25 8.65
C LYS A 302 7.52 7.40 8.32
N VAL A 303 6.87 7.67 7.20
CA VAL A 303 5.88 6.75 6.61
C VAL A 303 6.51 6.10 5.38
N CYS A 304 6.28 4.80 5.23
CA CYS A 304 6.92 3.94 4.27
C CYS A 304 5.87 3.13 3.50
N SER A 305 6.10 2.92 2.21
CA SER A 305 5.25 2.12 1.30
C SER A 305 5.76 0.68 1.23
N LEU A 306 4.83 -0.27 1.22
CA LEU A 306 5.10 -1.70 1.11
C LEU A 306 4.88 -2.25 -0.31
N HIS A 307 4.32 -1.46 -1.23
CA HIS A 307 3.86 -1.88 -2.57
C HIS A 307 4.91 -2.75 -3.31
N ASN A 308 6.16 -2.28 -3.43
CA ASN A 308 7.25 -2.99 -4.13
C ASN A 308 7.48 -4.43 -3.62
N ILE A 309 7.22 -4.70 -2.34
CA ILE A 309 7.40 -6.02 -1.69
C ILE A 309 6.11 -6.85 -1.82
N VAL A 310 4.96 -6.19 -1.72
CA VAL A 310 3.64 -6.83 -1.84
C VAL A 310 3.38 -7.30 -3.27
N ASP A 311 3.73 -6.51 -4.28
CA ASP A 311 3.54 -6.88 -5.69
C ASP A 311 4.39 -8.09 -6.07
N GLU A 312 5.64 -8.20 -5.59
CA GLU A 312 6.47 -9.39 -5.82
C GLU A 312 5.85 -10.65 -5.17
N LEU A 313 5.40 -10.55 -3.91
CA LEU A 313 4.75 -11.65 -3.18
C LEU A 313 3.41 -12.12 -3.76
N LEU A 314 2.80 -11.35 -4.68
CA LEU A 314 1.49 -11.64 -5.27
C LEU A 314 1.57 -12.04 -6.74
N TYR A 315 2.41 -11.36 -7.53
CA TYR A 315 2.52 -11.55 -8.98
C TYR A 315 3.77 -12.32 -9.39
N ASN A 316 4.70 -12.56 -8.45
CA ASN A 316 5.97 -13.28 -8.67
C ASN A 316 6.84 -12.64 -9.76
N GLU A 317 6.65 -11.34 -10.03
CA GLU A 317 7.42 -10.56 -11.00
C GLU A 317 8.81 -10.24 -10.45
N HIS A 318 9.76 -11.16 -10.59
CA HIS A 318 11.19 -10.87 -10.42
C HIS A 318 11.69 -9.90 -11.51
N GLN A 319 11.39 -8.61 -11.39
CA GLN A 319 11.81 -7.55 -12.33
C GLN A 319 13.33 -7.25 -12.33
N GLY A 320 14.16 -8.12 -11.72
CA GLY A 320 15.62 -8.00 -11.68
C GLY A 320 16.15 -6.80 -10.90
N ARG A 321 15.35 -6.23 -9.99
CA ARG A 321 15.70 -5.11 -9.11
C ARG A 321 15.90 -5.61 -7.69
N GLU A 322 16.80 -4.98 -6.94
CA GLU A 322 16.86 -5.16 -5.48
C GLU A 322 15.57 -4.64 -4.85
N GLN A 323 14.99 -5.35 -3.87
CA GLN A 323 13.81 -4.86 -3.16
C GLN A 323 14.17 -3.67 -2.26
N TYR A 324 13.37 -2.60 -2.35
CA TYR A 324 13.54 -1.39 -1.55
C TYR A 324 12.20 -0.85 -1.04
N ILE A 325 12.26 -0.15 0.09
CA ILE A 325 11.11 0.46 0.75
C ILE A 325 11.13 1.95 0.45
N ASP A 326 10.08 2.44 -0.21
CA ASP A 326 9.91 3.87 -0.46
C ASP A 326 9.50 4.61 0.81
N VAL A 327 10.25 5.66 1.17
CA VAL A 327 9.91 6.56 2.28
C VAL A 327 8.95 7.65 1.79
N VAL A 328 7.66 7.34 1.85
CA VAL A 328 6.53 8.17 1.39
C VAL A 328 6.49 9.55 2.05
N PHE A 329 7.04 9.74 3.26
CA PHE A 329 7.55 11.04 3.75
C PHE A 329 8.35 10.88 5.06
N GLU A 330 9.17 11.90 5.40
CA GLU A 330 9.72 12.07 6.74
C GLU A 330 9.34 13.45 7.33
N LEU A 331 8.63 13.44 8.46
CA LEU A 331 8.48 14.61 9.34
C LEU A 331 9.65 14.62 10.33
N ARG A 332 10.68 15.44 10.06
CA ARG A 332 11.77 15.66 11.03
C ARG A 332 11.34 16.63 12.11
N LYS A 333 11.84 16.43 13.34
CA LYS A 333 11.48 17.22 14.53
C LYS A 333 9.96 17.20 14.80
N ALA A 334 9.27 16.14 14.37
CA ALA A 334 7.87 15.88 14.66
C ALA A 334 7.58 15.98 16.16
N HIS A 335 8.56 15.64 17.00
CA HIS A 335 8.54 15.84 18.44
C HIS A 335 9.76 16.65 18.92
N LEU A 336 9.65 17.29 20.09
CA LEU A 336 10.80 17.87 20.79
C LEU A 336 11.70 16.77 21.38
N GLY A 337 11.12 15.60 21.62
CA GLY A 337 11.75 14.40 22.14
C GLY A 337 11.74 13.21 21.17
N SER A 338 12.28 12.09 21.63
CA SER A 338 12.28 10.82 20.90
C SER A 338 10.90 10.19 20.90
N VAL A 339 10.48 9.66 19.75
CA VAL A 339 9.19 8.96 19.61
C VAL A 339 9.32 7.54 20.18
N TYR A 340 8.39 7.14 21.04
CA TYR A 340 8.39 5.84 21.74
C TYR A 340 7.23 4.92 21.36
N CYS A 341 6.17 5.47 20.77
CA CYS A 341 5.02 4.74 20.29
C CYS A 341 4.35 5.50 19.14
N VAL A 342 3.76 4.76 18.21
CA VAL A 342 3.00 5.25 17.05
C VAL A 342 1.83 4.31 16.78
N ASP A 343 0.70 4.82 16.31
CA ASP A 343 -0.42 4.01 15.83
C ASP A 343 -1.28 4.74 14.78
N TRP A 344 -2.02 3.98 13.96
CA TRP A 344 -2.90 4.49 12.90
C TRP A 344 -4.38 4.47 13.30
N ALA A 345 -5.10 5.52 12.92
CA ALA A 345 -6.56 5.58 13.06
C ALA A 345 -7.27 4.65 12.05
N ARG A 346 -8.55 4.39 12.28
CA ARG A 346 -9.34 3.41 11.53
C ARG A 346 -9.62 3.84 10.08
N SER A 347 -9.68 5.14 9.79
CA SER A 347 -9.77 5.69 8.43
C SER A 347 -8.42 5.91 7.75
N GLU A 348 -7.30 5.66 8.44
CA GLU A 348 -5.93 5.90 7.99
C GLU A 348 -5.55 7.38 7.78
N LYS A 349 -6.48 8.31 7.97
CA LYS A 349 -6.25 9.76 7.78
C LYS A 349 -5.65 10.45 9.02
N GLN A 350 -5.33 9.68 10.07
CA GLN A 350 -4.66 10.17 11.27
C GLN A 350 -3.61 9.17 11.78
N ILE A 351 -2.44 9.69 12.13
CA ILE A 351 -1.38 8.97 12.86
C ILE A 351 -1.25 9.61 14.25
N ALA A 352 -1.27 8.79 15.31
CA ALA A 352 -0.93 9.23 16.66
C ALA A 352 0.50 8.83 17.01
N SER A 353 1.23 9.67 17.74
CA SER A 353 2.57 9.38 18.27
C SER A 353 2.74 9.88 19.70
N GLY A 354 3.47 9.12 20.52
CA GLY A 354 3.80 9.49 21.90
C GLY A 354 5.32 9.55 22.14
N SER A 355 5.75 10.57 22.91
CA SER A 355 7.16 10.97 23.03
C SER A 355 7.61 11.14 24.49
N ASN A 356 8.95 11.21 24.70
CA ASN A 356 9.52 11.62 25.99
C ASN A 356 9.43 13.13 26.29
N ASP A 357 8.99 13.95 25.32
CA ASP A 357 8.55 15.34 25.58
C ASP A 357 7.18 15.45 26.29
N ARG A 358 6.56 14.30 26.63
CA ARG A 358 5.29 14.16 27.37
C ARG A 358 4.04 14.56 26.58
N SER A 359 4.20 14.91 25.31
CA SER A 359 3.07 15.14 24.41
C SER A 359 2.67 13.86 23.67
N ILE A 360 1.40 13.83 23.27
CA ILE A 360 0.95 13.01 22.14
C ILE A 360 0.73 13.98 20.98
N LYS A 361 1.11 13.60 19.76
CA LYS A 361 0.73 14.34 18.55
C LYS A 361 -0.16 13.48 17.68
N ILE A 362 -1.13 14.14 17.05
CA ILE A 362 -1.96 13.58 15.99
C ILE A 362 -1.61 14.33 14.72
N PHE A 363 -1.16 13.61 13.70
CA PHE A 363 -0.89 14.14 12.36
C PHE A 363 -2.05 13.74 11.46
N TYR A 364 -2.68 14.72 10.82
CA TYR A 364 -3.74 14.50 9.85
C TYR A 364 -3.10 14.29 8.48
N CYS A 365 -3.11 13.04 8.03
CA CYS A 365 -2.44 12.62 6.81
C CYS A 365 -3.33 12.87 5.58
N PRO A 366 -2.74 13.30 4.44
CA PRO A 366 -3.43 13.30 3.16
C PRO A 366 -3.71 11.86 2.70
N ASP A 367 -4.58 11.74 1.69
CA ASP A 367 -4.91 10.45 1.08
C ASP A 367 -3.75 10.01 0.16
N PHE A 368 -2.86 9.12 0.66
CA PHE A 368 -1.59 8.79 -0.01
C PHE A 368 -1.77 8.16 -1.39
N LEU A 369 -2.89 7.45 -1.61
CA LEU A 369 -3.27 6.90 -2.90
C LEU A 369 -3.44 8.01 -3.95
N GLN A 370 -4.11 9.11 -3.59
CA GLN A 370 -4.26 10.28 -4.50
C GLN A 370 -2.92 10.96 -4.82
N ILE A 371 -1.93 10.86 -3.93
CA ILE A 371 -0.59 11.39 -4.18
C ILE A 371 0.14 10.50 -5.20
N GLN A 372 0.14 9.17 -4.99
CA GLN A 372 0.80 8.23 -5.91
C GLN A 372 0.11 8.17 -7.30
N GLU A 373 -1.21 8.28 -7.38
CA GLU A 373 -1.93 8.42 -8.68
C GLU A 373 -1.61 9.74 -9.42
N SER A 374 -0.98 10.72 -8.75
CA SER A 374 -0.66 12.03 -9.31
C SER A 374 0.79 12.21 -9.75
N GLN A 375 1.74 11.42 -9.23
CA GLN A 375 3.17 11.52 -9.55
C GLN A 375 3.79 10.13 -9.77
N VAL A 376 4.45 9.96 -10.92
CA VAL A 376 4.87 8.66 -11.48
C VAL A 376 6.08 8.03 -10.77
N GLU A 377 6.79 8.79 -9.94
CA GLU A 377 7.90 8.31 -9.11
C GLU A 377 7.58 8.62 -7.64
N THR A 378 7.76 7.64 -6.74
CA THR A 378 7.49 7.78 -5.30
C THR A 378 8.53 8.68 -4.64
N LEU A 379 8.43 9.97 -4.88
CA LEU A 379 9.43 10.95 -4.49
C LEU A 379 9.51 11.11 -2.97
N ILE A 380 10.71 10.83 -2.44
CA ILE A 380 11.06 11.01 -1.03
C ILE A 380 10.93 12.50 -0.66
N TYR A 381 10.53 12.78 0.58
CA TYR A 381 10.33 14.15 1.10
C TYR A 381 11.29 14.48 2.24
N GLU A 382 11.72 15.74 2.28
CA GLU A 382 12.48 16.33 3.39
C GLU A 382 11.89 17.69 3.77
N ASP A 383 11.63 17.89 5.07
CA ASP A 383 11.21 19.15 5.72
C ASP A 383 10.08 19.95 5.00
N GLY A 384 9.16 19.25 4.32
CA GLY A 384 7.94 19.83 3.71
C GLY A 384 7.96 19.98 2.18
N ALA A 385 9.10 19.72 1.54
CA ALA A 385 9.29 19.86 0.09
C ALA A 385 9.46 18.50 -0.61
N TYR A 386 9.06 18.43 -1.87
CA TYR A 386 9.44 17.32 -2.77
C TYR A 386 10.92 17.46 -3.17
N LEU A 387 11.67 16.36 -3.22
CA LEU A 387 13.08 16.41 -3.64
C LEU A 387 13.29 16.80 -5.12
N ASN A 388 12.27 16.72 -5.98
CA ASN A 388 12.33 17.22 -7.36
C ASN A 388 12.12 18.75 -7.47
N GLY A 389 11.65 19.41 -6.39
CA GLY A 389 11.32 20.84 -6.37
C GLY A 389 9.97 21.22 -7.01
N GLU A 390 9.18 20.27 -7.53
CA GLU A 390 7.90 20.55 -8.20
C GLU A 390 6.70 20.44 -7.24
N GLY A 391 6.61 21.41 -6.32
CA GLY A 391 5.41 21.65 -5.50
C GLY A 391 5.68 21.76 -4.01
N ASN A 392 4.60 21.87 -3.23
CA ASN A 392 4.59 21.79 -1.77
C ASN A 392 3.70 20.61 -1.35
N LEU A 393 4.04 19.94 -0.25
CA LEU A 393 3.17 18.92 0.35
C LEU A 393 1.77 19.50 0.66
N PRO A 394 0.70 18.66 0.64
CA PRO A 394 -0.53 18.99 1.35
C PRO A 394 -0.21 19.28 2.81
N ASP A 395 -0.75 20.38 3.35
CA ASP A 395 -0.49 20.84 4.72
C ASP A 395 -0.82 19.76 5.77
N ILE A 396 0.21 19.07 6.26
CA ILE A 396 0.09 18.01 7.28
C ILE A 396 -0.20 18.69 8.62
N LYS A 397 -1.48 18.91 8.88
CA LYS A 397 -1.95 19.52 10.11
C LYS A 397 -1.58 18.63 11.28
N GLU A 398 -0.86 19.19 12.25
CA GLU A 398 -0.59 18.53 13.52
C GLU A 398 -1.49 19.07 14.63
N LYS A 399 -1.77 18.20 15.60
CA LYS A 399 -2.48 18.56 16.82
C LYS A 399 -1.79 17.93 18.02
N THR A 400 -1.32 18.76 18.94
CA THR A 400 -0.60 18.32 20.13
C THR A 400 -1.55 18.20 21.32
N LEU A 401 -1.64 17.01 21.92
CA LEU A 401 -2.38 16.73 23.15
C LEU A 401 -1.44 16.81 24.36
N TRP A 402 -1.92 17.45 25.43
CA TRP A 402 -1.17 17.65 26.67
C TRP A 402 -1.97 17.11 27.86
N GLY A 403 -1.30 16.42 28.78
CA GLY A 403 -1.93 15.91 30.01
C GLY A 403 -1.18 14.76 30.70
N HIS A 404 -0.27 14.06 30.00
CA HIS A 404 0.70 13.18 30.63
C HIS A 404 1.72 13.97 31.45
N GLU A 405 2.05 13.49 32.64
CA GLU A 405 3.06 14.13 33.51
C GLU A 405 4.50 13.77 33.10
N ASN A 406 4.67 12.74 32.27
CA ASN A 406 5.94 12.08 31.99
C ASN A 406 5.96 11.42 30.58
N ILE A 407 7.00 10.64 30.28
CA ILE A 407 7.20 9.96 28.98
C ILE A 407 5.98 9.10 28.60
N VAL A 408 5.38 9.37 27.44
CA VAL A 408 4.34 8.53 26.83
C VAL A 408 5.00 7.29 26.22
N ARG A 409 4.47 6.10 26.50
CA ARG A 409 5.08 4.81 26.14
C ARG A 409 4.22 3.92 25.27
N THR A 410 2.91 4.20 25.22
CA THR A 410 1.95 3.50 24.39
C THR A 410 0.82 4.47 24.02
N VAL A 411 0.46 4.45 22.74
CA VAL A 411 -0.78 4.99 22.19
C VAL A 411 -1.46 3.85 21.42
N CYS A 412 -2.79 3.83 21.37
CA CYS A 412 -3.56 2.82 20.63
C CYS A 412 -4.91 3.42 20.23
N TYR A 413 -5.24 3.40 18.94
CA TYR A 413 -6.56 3.83 18.46
C TYR A 413 -7.65 2.80 18.79
N ASN A 414 -8.89 3.26 18.91
CA ASN A 414 -10.04 2.38 19.00
C ASN A 414 -10.29 1.70 17.63
N PRO A 415 -10.34 0.35 17.53
CA PRO A 415 -10.53 -0.36 16.25
C PRO A 415 -11.78 0.02 15.44
N ILE A 416 -12.77 0.69 16.06
CA ILE A 416 -14.06 1.02 15.45
C ILE A 416 -14.22 2.49 15.07
N ASP A 417 -13.36 3.40 15.55
CA ASP A 417 -13.50 4.85 15.32
C ASP A 417 -12.18 5.62 15.42
N ASP A 418 -12.08 6.75 14.70
CA ASP A 418 -10.92 7.65 14.76
C ASP A 418 -10.97 8.64 15.94
N LEU A 419 -12.11 8.71 16.64
CA LEU A 419 -12.38 9.71 17.67
C LEU A 419 -11.70 9.34 18.99
N THR A 420 -11.49 8.06 19.25
CA THR A 420 -11.10 7.53 20.55
C THR A 420 -9.65 7.03 20.50
N LEU A 421 -8.76 7.76 21.17
CA LEU A 421 -7.37 7.36 21.34
C LEU A 421 -7.11 6.97 22.80
N LEU A 422 -6.46 5.83 23.04
CA LEU A 422 -5.96 5.40 24.35
C LEU A 422 -4.47 5.69 24.49
N SER A 423 -4.01 6.00 25.72
CA SER A 423 -2.59 6.19 26.00
C SER A 423 -2.17 5.85 27.44
N GLY A 424 -0.86 5.63 27.61
CA GLY A 424 -0.22 5.38 28.91
C GLY A 424 1.29 5.63 28.88
N GLY A 425 1.85 5.95 30.05
CA GLY A 425 3.25 6.36 30.20
C GLY A 425 3.88 6.03 31.56
N ILE A 426 5.04 6.66 31.81
CA ILE A 426 5.94 6.31 32.92
C ILE A 426 5.52 6.99 34.24
N GLY A 427 5.50 6.23 35.33
CA GLY A 427 5.34 6.73 36.70
C GLY A 427 3.94 7.19 37.11
N GLU A 428 3.06 7.50 36.15
CA GLU A 428 1.74 8.10 36.45
C GLU A 428 0.67 7.10 36.92
N GLY A 429 0.80 5.79 36.64
CA GLY A 429 -0.17 4.76 37.07
C GLY A 429 -1.59 4.88 36.47
N HIS A 430 -1.76 5.80 35.52
CA HIS A 430 -3.03 6.18 34.91
C HIS A 430 -3.02 5.94 33.41
N LEU A 431 -4.16 5.54 32.87
CA LEU A 431 -4.40 5.52 31.42
C LEU A 431 -5.36 6.65 31.07
N PHE A 432 -5.20 7.24 29.89
CA PHE A 432 -6.09 8.27 29.39
C PHE A 432 -6.81 7.80 28.12
N GLN A 433 -8.07 8.19 28.01
CA GLN A 433 -8.83 8.15 26.77
C GLN A 433 -9.05 9.59 26.31
N TRP A 434 -8.66 9.88 25.09
CA TRP A 434 -8.77 11.19 24.45
C TRP A 434 -9.85 11.14 23.39
N ASN A 435 -10.56 12.25 23.23
CA ASN A 435 -11.28 12.53 22.00
C ASN A 435 -10.32 13.28 21.06
N THR A 436 -10.02 12.75 19.88
CA THR A 436 -9.03 13.29 18.94
C THR A 436 -9.47 14.62 18.32
N GLU A 437 -10.72 14.71 17.90
CA GLU A 437 -11.35 15.88 17.27
C GLU A 437 -11.33 17.13 18.17
N THR A 438 -11.71 17.00 19.44
CA THR A 438 -11.66 18.06 20.46
C THR A 438 -10.27 18.19 21.09
N GLY A 439 -9.54 17.09 21.24
CA GLY A 439 -8.22 17.02 21.87
C GLY A 439 -8.27 16.93 23.40
N GLN A 440 -9.44 16.63 23.97
CA GLN A 440 -9.66 16.61 25.42
C GLN A 440 -9.63 15.18 25.98
N ILE A 441 -9.22 15.06 27.24
CA ILE A 441 -9.31 13.80 28.00
C ILE A 441 -10.79 13.54 28.31
N VAL A 442 -11.34 12.44 27.78
CA VAL A 442 -12.70 11.97 28.06
C VAL A 442 -12.75 11.19 29.37
N GLN A 443 -11.78 10.29 29.59
CA GLN A 443 -11.76 9.42 30.76
C GLN A 443 -10.32 9.17 31.26
N LYS A 444 -10.16 9.15 32.59
CA LYS A 444 -8.91 8.83 33.28
C LYS A 444 -9.10 7.52 34.06
N TYR A 445 -8.47 6.45 33.60
CA TYR A 445 -8.50 5.15 34.25
C TYR A 445 -7.45 5.10 35.36
N SER A 446 -7.87 4.71 36.56
CA SER A 446 -7.00 4.67 37.74
C SER A 446 -7.01 3.28 38.34
N GLY A 447 -5.83 2.67 38.52
CA GLY A 447 -5.75 1.35 39.15
C GLY A 447 -4.47 0.55 38.93
N HIS A 448 -3.54 1.01 38.07
CA HIS A 448 -2.14 0.54 38.13
C HIS A 448 -1.37 1.30 39.21
N ASN A 449 -0.35 0.66 39.78
CA ASN A 449 0.57 1.27 40.75
C ASN A 449 2.02 1.20 40.25
N GLY A 450 2.23 1.57 38.99
CA GLY A 450 3.50 1.44 38.28
C GLY A 450 3.47 2.13 36.91
N SER A 451 4.59 2.08 36.19
CA SER A 451 4.70 2.65 34.84
C SER A 451 4.00 1.77 33.82
N ILE A 452 3.18 2.35 32.96
CA ILE A 452 2.47 1.62 31.90
C ILE A 452 3.38 1.54 30.67
N PHE A 453 3.51 0.34 30.11
CA PHE A 453 4.43 0.07 29.00
C PHE A 453 3.72 -0.31 27.69
N HIS A 454 2.48 -0.82 27.75
CA HIS A 454 1.71 -1.22 26.58
C HIS A 454 0.19 -1.28 26.83
N ILE A 455 -0.59 -0.98 25.78
CA ILE A 455 -2.04 -1.12 25.67
C ILE A 455 -2.35 -1.99 24.44
N SER A 456 -3.41 -2.80 24.50
CA SER A 456 -3.96 -3.52 23.34
C SER A 456 -5.49 -3.45 23.38
N ALA A 457 -6.10 -2.80 22.40
CA ALA A 457 -7.56 -2.77 22.26
C ALA A 457 -8.09 -4.11 21.73
N GLU A 458 -9.23 -4.57 22.25
CA GLU A 458 -9.99 -5.65 21.63
C GLU A 458 -10.72 -5.11 20.40
N GLY A 459 -10.68 -5.86 19.29
CA GLY A 459 -11.18 -5.49 17.97
C GLY A 459 -12.67 -5.14 17.88
N ASN A 460 -13.46 -5.38 18.94
CA ASN A 460 -14.84 -4.91 19.08
C ASN A 460 -14.97 -3.45 19.55
N GLY A 461 -13.85 -2.79 19.84
CA GLY A 461 -13.78 -1.40 20.28
C GLY A 461 -14.56 -1.08 21.56
N SER A 462 -14.75 -2.09 22.43
CA SER A 462 -15.46 -1.96 23.71
C SER A 462 -14.54 -2.16 24.91
N TYR A 463 -13.50 -2.98 24.77
CA TYR A 463 -12.57 -3.33 25.85
C TYR A 463 -11.11 -3.14 25.43
N PHE A 464 -10.24 -2.96 26.41
CA PHE A 464 -8.79 -2.95 26.19
C PHE A 464 -8.02 -3.58 27.35
N ALA A 465 -6.84 -4.10 27.03
CA ALA A 465 -5.87 -4.60 27.97
C ALA A 465 -4.74 -3.58 28.20
N SER A 466 -4.20 -3.53 29.42
CA SER A 466 -2.98 -2.78 29.74
C SER A 466 -2.07 -3.56 30.68
N VAL A 467 -0.77 -3.30 30.57
CA VAL A 467 0.28 -3.86 31.43
C VAL A 467 1.24 -2.80 31.94
N ALA A 468 1.75 -3.01 33.15
CA ALA A 468 2.62 -2.09 33.85
C ALA A 468 3.63 -2.79 34.76
N THR A 469 4.56 -2.01 35.31
CA THR A 469 5.58 -2.47 36.28
C THR A 469 5.01 -2.95 37.62
N ASP A 470 3.70 -2.78 37.87
CA ASP A 470 3.01 -3.34 39.04
C ASP A 470 2.64 -4.84 38.92
N LYS A 471 3.21 -5.50 37.90
CA LYS A 471 3.05 -6.93 37.57
C LYS A 471 1.61 -7.38 37.37
N LYS A 472 0.75 -6.48 36.90
CA LYS A 472 -0.67 -6.76 36.66
C LYS A 472 -1.03 -6.56 35.20
N LEU A 473 -1.71 -7.56 34.65
CA LEU A 473 -2.49 -7.43 33.43
C LEU A 473 -3.89 -6.97 33.84
N LYS A 474 -4.36 -5.86 33.29
CA LYS A 474 -5.70 -5.32 33.56
C LYS A 474 -6.54 -5.29 32.29
N LEU A 475 -7.82 -5.58 32.45
CA LEU A 475 -8.83 -5.46 31.40
C LEU A 475 -9.82 -4.38 31.81
N TRP A 476 -10.15 -3.51 30.87
CA TRP A 476 -10.99 -2.35 31.06
C TRP A 476 -12.11 -2.34 30.03
N ASP A 477 -13.26 -1.81 30.42
CA ASP A 477 -14.36 -1.44 29.53
C ASP A 477 -14.25 0.07 29.28
N LEU A 478 -14.32 0.53 28.03
CA LEU A 478 -14.22 1.97 27.71
C LEU A 478 -15.29 2.82 28.41
N ARG A 479 -16.39 2.20 28.83
CA ARG A 479 -17.53 2.85 29.50
C ARG A 479 -17.38 2.85 31.03
N ALA A 480 -16.32 2.26 31.59
CA ALA A 480 -16.14 2.09 33.03
C ALA A 480 -14.77 2.58 33.53
N SER A 481 -14.78 3.48 34.52
CA SER A 481 -13.58 4.07 35.12
C SER A 481 -12.73 3.13 36.00
N LYS A 482 -13.13 1.85 36.13
CA LYS A 482 -12.45 0.81 36.92
C LYS A 482 -12.16 -0.41 36.05
N ALA A 483 -11.05 -1.09 36.33
CA ALA A 483 -10.71 -2.34 35.66
C ALA A 483 -11.79 -3.41 35.93
N MET A 484 -12.30 -4.03 34.87
CA MET A 484 -13.24 -5.15 34.90
C MET A 484 -12.58 -6.41 35.46
N MET A 485 -11.31 -6.63 35.13
CA MET A 485 -10.51 -7.74 35.64
C MET A 485 -9.07 -7.27 35.93
N THR A 486 -8.42 -7.90 36.89
CA THR A 486 -6.98 -7.74 37.17
C THR A 486 -6.39 -9.14 37.38
N LEU A 487 -5.38 -9.49 36.60
CA LEU A 487 -4.64 -10.74 36.69
C LEU A 487 -3.24 -10.45 37.26
N ASN A 488 -2.93 -11.05 38.40
CA ASN A 488 -1.67 -10.83 39.11
C ASN A 488 -0.59 -11.77 38.57
N GLY A 489 0.45 -11.22 37.95
CA GLY A 489 1.65 -11.95 37.53
C GLY A 489 2.78 -11.89 38.56
N GLU A 490 2.47 -12.02 39.86
CA GLU A 490 3.45 -11.87 40.95
C GLU A 490 4.64 -12.84 40.85
N SER A 491 4.45 -13.99 40.19
CA SER A 491 5.47 -15.00 39.90
C SER A 491 6.38 -14.70 38.70
N PHE A 492 6.20 -13.57 38.02
CA PHE A 492 6.97 -13.14 36.85
C PHE A 492 7.76 -11.85 37.16
N ALA A 493 8.56 -11.36 36.22
CA ALA A 493 9.14 -10.01 36.29
C ALA A 493 8.09 -8.90 36.00
N GLU A 494 8.56 -7.70 35.67
CA GLU A 494 7.68 -6.59 35.27
C GLU A 494 7.15 -6.78 33.85
N MET A 495 5.94 -6.30 33.55
CA MET A 495 5.28 -6.55 32.28
C MET A 495 5.51 -5.40 31.27
N ASN A 496 6.10 -5.73 30.13
CA ASN A 496 6.56 -4.79 29.09
C ASN A 496 5.62 -4.66 27.88
N SER A 497 4.88 -5.72 27.55
CA SER A 497 4.07 -5.80 26.33
C SER A 497 2.81 -6.63 26.55
N VAL A 498 1.75 -6.32 25.82
CA VAL A 498 0.50 -7.09 25.80
C VAL A 498 -0.12 -7.08 24.41
N CYS A 499 -0.59 -8.24 23.95
CA CYS A 499 -1.43 -8.38 22.77
C CYS A 499 -2.61 -9.31 23.09
N LEU A 500 -3.82 -8.91 22.73
CA LEU A 500 -5.00 -9.76 22.81
C LEU A 500 -5.11 -10.66 21.57
N SER A 501 -5.58 -11.89 21.72
CA SER A 501 -5.90 -12.77 20.59
C SER A 501 -7.10 -12.30 19.76
N ASN A 502 -7.73 -11.18 20.14
CA ASN A 502 -8.72 -10.44 19.38
C ASN A 502 -8.23 -8.99 19.09
N SER A 503 -6.91 -8.73 19.02
CA SER A 503 -6.34 -7.39 18.81
C SER A 503 -6.92 -6.69 17.58
N PHE A 504 -7.02 -5.34 17.62
CA PHE A 504 -7.39 -4.47 16.49
C PHE A 504 -6.77 -4.92 15.16
N THR A 505 -5.47 -5.22 15.14
CA THR A 505 -4.72 -5.66 13.96
C THR A 505 -5.30 -6.88 13.23
N GLN A 506 -6.13 -7.70 13.89
CA GLN A 506 -6.77 -8.88 13.30
C GLN A 506 -8.22 -8.66 12.86
N THR A 507 -8.97 -7.76 13.52
CA THR A 507 -10.34 -7.42 13.12
C THR A 507 -10.40 -6.42 11.94
N ARG A 508 -9.26 -6.12 11.32
CA ARG A 508 -9.17 -5.38 10.05
C ARG A 508 -9.81 -6.15 8.87
N ALA A 509 -10.00 -7.46 9.03
CA ALA A 509 -10.52 -8.46 8.08
C ALA A 509 -11.97 -8.26 7.53
N GLU A 510 -12.52 -7.04 7.50
CA GLU A 510 -13.88 -6.77 6.99
C GLU A 510 -14.01 -5.50 6.13
N ALA A 511 -12.92 -4.88 5.62
CA ALA A 511 -13.05 -3.65 4.81
C ALA A 511 -12.01 -3.43 3.70
N LYS A 512 -12.51 -3.32 2.46
CA LYS A 512 -12.16 -2.34 1.40
C LYS A 512 -10.72 -2.21 0.87
N SER A 513 -9.71 -2.89 1.40
CA SER A 513 -8.46 -3.05 0.64
C SER A 513 -8.68 -4.04 -0.51
N LYS A 514 -8.19 -3.70 -1.71
CA LYS A 514 -8.23 -4.59 -2.88
C LYS A 514 -7.52 -5.92 -2.60
N LEU A 515 -6.44 -5.87 -1.82
CA LEU A 515 -5.74 -7.04 -1.28
C LEU A 515 -6.64 -7.84 -0.34
N ALA A 516 -7.28 -7.17 0.62
CA ALA A 516 -8.18 -7.83 1.56
C ALA A 516 -9.34 -8.52 0.83
N GLU A 517 -9.93 -7.92 -0.20
CA GLU A 517 -11.00 -8.54 -1.00
C GLU A 517 -10.52 -9.77 -1.81
N MET A 518 -9.27 -9.78 -2.30
CA MET A 518 -8.67 -10.95 -2.95
C MET A 518 -8.49 -12.16 -2.02
N PHE A 519 -8.31 -11.93 -0.70
CA PHE A 519 -8.10 -13.00 0.29
C PHE A 519 -9.31 -13.28 1.20
N LEU A 520 -10.30 -12.38 1.31
CA LEU A 520 -11.48 -12.53 2.17
C LEU A 520 -12.58 -13.37 1.53
N LYS A 521 -12.41 -14.69 1.61
CA LYS A 521 -13.44 -15.67 1.25
C LYS A 521 -14.72 -15.48 2.09
N LYS A 522 -15.82 -15.05 1.46
CA LYS A 522 -17.20 -15.21 1.99
C LYS A 522 -17.60 -16.69 1.95
N GLU A 523 -17.17 -17.46 2.94
CA GLU A 523 -17.66 -18.81 3.21
C GLU A 523 -17.72 -19.04 4.73
N ASP A 524 -18.50 -20.05 5.14
CA ASP A 524 -18.77 -20.37 6.54
C ASP A 524 -17.51 -20.82 7.30
N ARG A 525 -16.75 -19.85 7.80
CA ARG A 525 -15.76 -20.07 8.86
C ARG A 525 -16.50 -20.66 10.07
N LYS A 526 -16.43 -21.99 10.23
CA LYS A 526 -16.78 -22.66 11.49
C LYS A 526 -16.14 -21.85 12.62
N PRO A 527 -16.90 -21.39 13.63
CA PRO A 527 -16.37 -20.45 14.60
C PRO A 527 -15.22 -21.12 15.35
N VAL A 528 -13.99 -20.70 15.04
CA VAL A 528 -12.80 -20.99 15.83
C VAL A 528 -13.15 -20.63 17.26
N GLN A 529 -12.91 -21.56 18.20
CA GLN A 529 -13.32 -21.36 19.60
C GLN A 529 -12.83 -19.99 20.08
N LYS A 530 -13.71 -19.28 20.81
CA LYS A 530 -13.42 -17.95 21.37
C LYS A 530 -12.43 -18.04 22.52
N ASN A 531 -11.21 -18.48 22.20
CA ASN A 531 -10.04 -18.45 23.05
C ASN A 531 -9.57 -16.99 23.11
N ASN A 532 -10.34 -16.20 23.86
CA ASN A 532 -10.00 -14.87 24.31
C ASN A 532 -8.78 -15.01 25.23
N MET A 533 -7.61 -14.71 24.68
CA MET A 533 -6.30 -14.85 25.32
C MET A 533 -5.59 -13.51 25.34
N ALA A 534 -4.66 -13.36 26.28
CA ALA A 534 -3.66 -12.30 26.27
C ALA A 534 -2.26 -12.93 26.29
N ALA A 535 -1.43 -12.56 25.32
CA ALA A 535 0.02 -12.73 25.42
C ALA A 535 0.60 -11.54 26.19
N VAL A 536 1.51 -11.79 27.12
CA VAL A 536 2.21 -10.78 27.92
C VAL A 536 3.70 -11.09 27.96
N GLY A 537 4.52 -10.14 27.52
CA GLY A 537 5.98 -10.20 27.54
C GLY A 537 6.56 -9.50 28.77
N HIS A 538 7.55 -10.12 29.39
CA HIS A 538 8.14 -9.71 30.66
C HIS A 538 9.58 -9.19 30.53
N LEU A 539 10.00 -8.43 31.55
CA LEU A 539 11.35 -7.86 31.70
C LEU A 539 12.46 -8.93 31.80
N ASP A 540 12.12 -10.15 32.22
CA ASP A 540 13.03 -11.31 32.29
C ASP A 540 13.08 -12.13 30.97
N GLY A 541 12.47 -11.63 29.90
CA GLY A 541 12.39 -12.31 28.60
C GLY A 541 11.33 -13.40 28.50
N VAL A 542 10.63 -13.72 29.60
CA VAL A 542 9.53 -14.69 29.57
C VAL A 542 8.37 -14.15 28.76
N VAL A 543 7.78 -15.01 27.91
CA VAL A 543 6.50 -14.75 27.25
C VAL A 543 5.45 -15.64 27.90
N SER A 544 4.39 -15.02 28.43
CA SER A 544 3.30 -15.72 29.13
C SER A 544 1.98 -15.59 28.38
N LEU A 545 1.20 -16.67 28.34
CA LEU A 545 -0.10 -16.74 27.71
C LEU A 545 -1.18 -16.92 28.78
N TRP A 546 -2.20 -16.07 28.75
CA TRP A 546 -3.29 -16.05 29.72
C TRP A 546 -4.65 -16.24 29.02
N ASP A 547 -5.53 -17.05 29.58
CA ASP A 547 -6.95 -17.05 29.28
C ASP A 547 -7.61 -15.91 30.07
N ILE A 548 -8.15 -14.92 29.36
CA ILE A 548 -8.80 -13.74 29.98
C ILE A 548 -10.28 -13.96 30.32
N THR A 549 -10.85 -15.11 29.97
CA THR A 549 -12.22 -15.51 30.38
C THR A 549 -12.19 -16.32 31.67
N ALA A 550 -11.27 -17.28 31.80
CA ALA A 550 -11.05 -18.02 33.04
C ALA A 550 -10.15 -17.29 34.05
N GLY A 551 -9.42 -16.25 33.60
CA GLY A 551 -8.48 -15.49 34.41
C GLY A 551 -7.24 -16.29 34.85
N LYS A 552 -6.70 -17.14 33.96
CA LYS A 552 -5.67 -18.14 34.28
C LYS A 552 -4.47 -18.07 33.33
N LEU A 553 -3.29 -18.36 33.87
CA LEU A 553 -2.11 -18.67 33.06
C LEU A 553 -2.34 -20.00 32.32
N MET A 554 -2.13 -20.00 31.01
CA MET A 554 -2.20 -21.16 30.12
C MET A 554 -0.81 -21.75 29.87
N SER A 555 0.11 -20.91 29.37
CA SER A 555 1.46 -21.33 28.95
C SER A 555 2.50 -20.27 29.33
N LYS A 556 3.77 -20.69 29.37
CA LYS A 556 4.92 -19.79 29.43
C LYS A 556 6.02 -20.31 28.50
N TYR A 557 6.77 -19.39 27.90
CA TYR A 557 7.84 -19.67 26.96
C TYR A 557 9.08 -18.86 27.34
N ASN A 558 10.24 -19.52 27.32
CA ASN A 558 11.50 -19.03 27.85
C ASN A 558 12.62 -19.21 26.81
N TYR A 559 12.59 -18.43 25.73
CA TYR A 559 13.57 -18.49 24.62
C TYR A 559 14.38 -17.19 24.43
N HIS A 560 13.90 -16.05 24.93
CA HIS A 560 14.67 -14.81 25.01
C HIS A 560 15.56 -14.82 26.26
N THR A 561 16.72 -14.15 26.21
CA THR A 561 17.65 -14.01 27.34
C THR A 561 17.67 -12.62 27.98
N ALA A 562 16.87 -11.68 27.46
CA ALA A 562 16.69 -10.32 27.98
C ALA A 562 15.23 -9.84 27.73
N ASP A 563 14.93 -8.60 28.12
CA ASP A 563 13.60 -7.97 28.08
C ASP A 563 12.78 -8.33 26.83
N CYS A 564 11.66 -9.03 26.99
CA CYS A 564 10.68 -9.13 25.91
C CYS A 564 9.99 -7.77 25.79
N ARG A 565 10.15 -7.08 24.66
CA ARG A 565 9.78 -5.66 24.52
C ARG A 565 8.48 -5.43 23.76
N SER A 566 8.20 -6.24 22.73
CA SER A 566 6.95 -6.20 21.95
C SER A 566 6.55 -7.62 21.56
N LEU A 567 5.26 -7.86 21.33
CA LEU A 567 4.73 -9.12 20.83
C LEU A 567 3.38 -8.91 20.14
N GLU A 568 3.05 -9.80 19.19
CA GLU A 568 1.79 -9.76 18.45
C GLU A 568 1.38 -11.14 17.92
N PHE A 569 0.08 -11.44 17.95
CA PHE A 569 -0.48 -12.64 17.31
C PHE A 569 -0.71 -12.38 15.81
N SER A 570 -0.36 -13.36 14.97
CA SER A 570 -0.66 -13.34 13.53
C SER A 570 -2.16 -13.22 13.26
N CYS A 571 -2.54 -12.71 12.08
CA CYS A 571 -3.95 -12.49 11.73
C CYS A 571 -4.81 -13.78 11.73
N ASP A 572 -4.19 -14.94 11.46
CA ASP A 572 -4.81 -16.27 11.56
C ASP A 572 -4.80 -16.87 12.98
N ARG A 573 -4.10 -16.22 13.93
CA ARG A 573 -3.89 -16.63 15.34
C ARG A 573 -3.11 -17.92 15.55
N ASN A 574 -2.59 -18.53 14.48
CA ASN A 574 -1.80 -19.77 14.57
C ASN A 574 -0.37 -19.50 15.09
N TRP A 575 0.10 -18.25 15.05
CA TRP A 575 1.41 -17.84 15.51
C TRP A 575 1.35 -16.65 16.48
N LEU A 576 2.26 -16.66 17.45
CA LEU A 576 2.61 -15.52 18.29
C LEU A 576 4.07 -15.19 18.02
N VAL A 577 4.36 -13.93 17.67
CA VAL A 577 5.74 -13.43 17.57
C VAL A 577 6.04 -12.51 18.76
N SER A 578 7.29 -12.53 19.23
CA SER A 578 7.81 -11.61 20.22
C SER A 578 9.22 -11.13 19.85
N CYS A 579 9.58 -9.92 20.26
CA CYS A 579 10.93 -9.37 20.08
C CYS A 579 11.57 -9.01 21.42
N SER A 580 12.90 -9.03 21.46
CA SER A 580 13.65 -8.88 22.71
C SER A 580 14.92 -8.03 22.58
N PHE A 581 15.33 -7.50 23.73
CA PHE A 581 16.60 -6.81 23.93
C PHE A 581 17.86 -7.70 23.79
N ASP A 582 17.70 -9.01 23.60
CA ASP A 582 18.79 -9.93 23.22
C ASP A 582 19.06 -10.00 21.70
N GLY A 583 18.41 -9.14 20.90
CA GLY A 583 18.58 -9.07 19.44
C GLY A 583 17.65 -10.02 18.66
N SER A 584 16.91 -10.88 19.37
CA SER A 584 16.13 -11.95 18.74
C SER A 584 14.66 -11.67 18.53
N LEU A 585 14.12 -12.37 17.54
CA LEU A 585 12.71 -12.65 17.34
C LEU A 585 12.41 -14.08 17.81
N GLY A 586 11.35 -14.23 18.58
CA GLY A 586 10.85 -15.53 19.03
C GLY A 586 9.47 -15.79 18.45
N PHE A 587 9.24 -17.02 18.01
CA PHE A 587 7.95 -17.47 17.47
C PHE A 587 7.41 -18.63 18.28
N VAL A 588 6.09 -18.66 18.47
CA VAL A 588 5.36 -19.78 19.05
C VAL A 588 4.22 -20.16 18.11
N ASN A 589 4.16 -21.43 17.71
CA ASN A 589 3.00 -21.98 17.03
C ASN A 589 1.92 -22.34 18.08
N MET A 590 0.78 -21.67 18.02
CA MET A 590 -0.27 -21.74 19.04
C MET A 590 -0.98 -23.10 19.09
N ASN A 591 -1.00 -23.83 17.97
CA ASN A 591 -1.68 -25.14 17.87
C ASN A 591 -0.79 -26.31 18.32
N THR A 592 0.53 -26.21 18.10
CA THR A 592 1.48 -27.31 18.40
C THR A 592 2.38 -27.05 19.61
N GLY A 593 2.46 -25.80 20.09
CA GLY A 593 3.36 -25.39 21.16
C GLY A 593 4.85 -25.34 20.76
N LYS A 594 5.19 -25.67 19.51
CA LYS A 594 6.55 -25.51 18.97
C LYS A 594 6.97 -24.04 19.06
N ASN A 595 8.23 -23.80 19.40
CA ASN A 595 8.82 -22.48 19.44
C ASN A 595 10.13 -22.43 18.65
N TYR A 596 10.45 -21.23 18.17
CA TYR A 596 11.61 -20.93 17.35
C TYR A 596 12.25 -19.63 17.83
N LYS A 597 13.57 -19.50 17.65
CA LYS A 597 14.34 -18.28 17.90
C LYS A 597 15.13 -17.96 16.62
N VAL A 598 15.04 -16.72 16.14
CA VAL A 598 15.77 -16.24 14.95
C VAL A 598 16.36 -14.87 15.28
N GLU A 599 17.58 -14.61 14.84
CA GLU A 599 18.32 -13.38 15.14
C GLU A 599 18.65 -12.68 13.82
N PHE A 600 18.06 -11.49 13.61
CA PHE A 600 18.27 -10.65 12.42
C PHE A 600 19.00 -9.34 12.75
N HIS A 601 18.87 -8.84 13.98
CA HIS A 601 19.36 -7.53 14.38
C HIS A 601 20.61 -7.63 15.27
N ASP A 602 21.57 -6.73 15.04
CA ASP A 602 22.86 -6.68 15.75
C ASP A 602 22.78 -6.02 17.15
N ASP A 603 21.62 -5.45 17.50
CA ASP A 603 21.30 -4.85 18.80
C ASP A 603 19.80 -5.04 19.11
N ARG A 604 19.40 -4.65 20.33
CA ARG A 604 18.07 -4.77 20.96
C ARG A 604 16.89 -4.48 20.02
N VAL A 605 16.04 -5.47 19.78
CA VAL A 605 14.79 -5.28 19.03
C VAL A 605 13.74 -4.62 19.93
N VAL A 606 13.20 -3.49 19.48
CA VAL A 606 12.33 -2.60 20.27
C VAL A 606 10.85 -2.71 19.90
N SER A 607 10.56 -3.05 18.64
CA SER A 607 9.19 -3.22 18.15
C SER A 607 9.12 -4.38 17.17
N ILE A 608 7.98 -5.07 17.14
CA ILE A 608 7.61 -5.97 16.05
C ILE A 608 6.12 -5.85 15.76
N LYS A 609 5.77 -5.92 14.47
CA LYS A 609 4.39 -5.89 13.98
C LYS A 609 4.18 -6.95 12.91
N TRP A 610 3.01 -7.59 12.93
CA TRP A 610 2.49 -8.36 11.79
C TRP A 610 1.82 -7.43 10.78
N HIS A 611 2.00 -7.71 9.49
CA HIS A 611 1.15 -7.15 8.45
C HIS A 611 -0.31 -7.66 8.62
N PRO A 612 -1.36 -6.84 8.37
CA PRO A 612 -2.73 -7.24 8.68
C PRO A 612 -3.25 -8.49 7.94
N TYR A 613 -2.71 -8.80 6.75
CA TYR A 613 -3.25 -9.81 5.84
C TYR A 613 -2.24 -10.82 5.27
N LEU A 614 -0.93 -10.64 5.48
CA LEU A 614 0.13 -11.38 4.77
C LEU A 614 1.21 -11.88 5.76
N PRO A 615 2.01 -12.91 5.39
CA PRO A 615 3.14 -13.43 6.19
C PRO A 615 4.34 -12.47 6.30
N ILE A 616 4.10 -11.16 6.32
CA ILE A 616 5.11 -10.11 6.39
C ILE A 616 5.21 -9.61 7.84
N LEU A 617 6.45 -9.42 8.31
CA LEU A 617 6.79 -8.91 9.63
C LEU A 617 7.62 -7.64 9.51
N LEU A 618 7.39 -6.68 10.41
CA LEU A 618 8.15 -5.45 10.51
C LEU A 618 8.78 -5.35 11.91
N SER A 619 10.09 -5.56 12.02
CA SER A 619 10.85 -5.39 13.26
C SER A 619 11.65 -4.08 13.27
N THR A 620 11.81 -3.44 14.43
CA THR A 620 12.63 -2.23 14.58
C THR A 620 13.62 -2.39 15.74
N SER A 621 14.86 -1.90 15.57
CA SER A 621 15.93 -2.13 16.55
C SER A 621 16.73 -0.88 16.94
N ALA A 622 17.46 -1.02 18.04
CA ALA A 622 18.53 -0.12 18.47
C ALA A 622 19.74 -0.09 17.51
N ASP A 623 19.87 -1.07 16.60
CA ASP A 623 20.84 -1.04 15.49
C ASP A 623 20.57 0.09 14.45
N LYS A 624 19.45 0.81 14.64
CA LYS A 624 18.91 1.91 13.79
C LYS A 624 18.21 1.45 12.51
N THR A 625 17.98 0.16 12.35
CA THR A 625 17.23 -0.41 11.24
C THR A 625 15.78 -0.70 11.62
N ALA A 626 14.90 -0.63 10.63
CA ALA A 626 13.62 -1.32 10.60
C ALA A 626 13.67 -2.30 9.43
N ARG A 627 13.44 -3.59 9.68
CA ARG A 627 13.58 -4.67 8.69
C ARG A 627 12.21 -5.26 8.38
N VAL A 628 11.93 -5.43 7.10
CA VAL A 628 10.75 -6.14 6.59
C VAL A 628 11.18 -7.57 6.29
N LEU A 629 10.48 -8.54 6.88
CA LEU A 629 10.82 -9.96 6.81
C LEU A 629 9.63 -10.75 6.22
N SER A 630 9.90 -11.69 5.32
CA SER A 630 8.91 -12.62 4.74
C SER A 630 9.52 -14.00 4.46
N ILE A 631 8.69 -14.98 4.09
CA ILE A 631 9.07 -16.39 3.81
C ILE A 631 9.51 -16.64 2.36
#